data_AF-A0A815QIZ1-F1
#
_entry.id   AF-A0A815QIZ1-F1
#
_cell.length_a   1.000
_cell.length_b   1.000
_cell.length_c   1.000
_cell.angle_alpha   90.00
_cell.angle_beta   90.00
_cell.angle_gamma   90.00
#
_symmetry.space_group_name_H-M   'P 1'
#
loop_
_entity.id
_entity.type
_entity.pdbx_description
1 polymer ?
#
loop_
_entity_poly.entity_id
_entity_poly.type
_entity_poly.pdbx_seq_one_letter_code
_entity_poly.pdbx_strand_id
1 'polypeptide(L)'
;MNKSDYLIKAKKVLDDERAFKKLDYDLTDKREQEFIKFQLQLKINKMINFKQYRLMRPETGSRTPATYFLVKVHKSGQSVQPIISSYNSYNYNTPKYLTTLLNPAISQCPSYVKDSFDFARIIKENKNLPGLRKGY
;
A
#
# COMPACT_ATOMS: atom_id res chain seq x y z
N MET A 1 -21.06 -16.31 -0.94
CA MET A 1 -20.88 -16.05 0.49
C MET A 1 -21.97 -15.10 0.95
N ASN A 2 -22.69 -15.41 2.02
CA ASN A 2 -23.68 -14.48 2.59
C ASN A 2 -22.99 -13.47 3.53
N LYS A 3 -23.73 -12.49 4.03
CA LYS A 3 -23.21 -11.42 4.91
C LYS A 3 -22.68 -11.95 6.25
N SER A 4 -23.32 -12.97 6.82
CA SER A 4 -22.90 -13.54 8.11
C SER A 4 -21.56 -14.27 7.99
N ASP A 5 -21.41 -15.11 6.96
CA ASP A 5 -20.16 -15.80 6.64
C ASP A 5 -19.02 -14.81 6.39
N TYR A 6 -19.33 -13.70 5.70
CA TYR A 6 -18.40 -12.61 5.45
C TYR A 6 -17.86 -12.03 6.76
N LEU A 7 -18.76 -11.65 7.68
CA LEU A 7 -18.38 -11.03 8.94
C LEU A 7 -17.60 -11.99 9.84
N ILE A 8 -17.97 -13.28 9.89
CA ILE A 8 -17.24 -14.29 10.67
C ILE A 8 -15.82 -14.46 10.14
N LYS A 9 -15.65 -14.58 8.81
CA LYS A 9 -14.33 -14.74 8.20
C LYS A 9 -13.47 -13.49 8.33
N ALA A 10 -14.07 -12.30 8.16
CA ALA A 10 -13.39 -11.03 8.37
C ALA A 10 -12.89 -10.89 9.81
N LYS A 11 -13.76 -11.18 10.79
CA LYS A 11 -13.41 -11.14 12.21
C LYS A 11 -12.30 -12.14 12.54
N LYS A 12 -12.36 -13.37 12.01
CA LYS A 12 -11.29 -14.37 12.20
C LYS A 12 -9.92 -13.88 11.71
N VAL A 13 -9.88 -13.07 10.64
CA VAL A 13 -8.62 -12.46 10.17
C VAL A 13 -8.16 -11.35 11.12
N LEU A 14 -9.08 -10.50 11.59
CA LEU A 14 -8.75 -9.36 12.48
C LEU A 14 -8.40 -9.79 13.91
N ASP A 15 -8.90 -10.93 14.37
CA ASP A 15 -8.62 -11.51 15.68
C ASP A 15 -7.27 -12.28 15.71
N ASP A 16 -6.52 -12.33 14.59
CA ASP A 16 -5.17 -12.90 14.58
C ASP A 16 -4.18 -11.97 15.30
N GLU A 17 -3.93 -12.23 16.57
CA GLU A 17 -3.04 -11.45 17.43
C GLU A 17 -1.56 -11.49 17.01
N ARG A 18 -1.18 -12.42 16.11
CA ARG A 18 0.18 -12.44 15.53
C ARG A 18 0.35 -11.32 14.50
N ALA A 19 -0.74 -10.89 13.88
CA ALA A 19 -0.74 -9.92 12.80
C ALA A 19 -1.35 -8.57 13.23
N PHE A 20 -2.36 -8.58 14.10
CA PHE A 20 -3.12 -7.40 14.48
C PHE A 20 -3.10 -7.18 15.99
N LYS A 21 -3.10 -5.91 16.38
CA LYS A 21 -3.27 -5.49 17.76
C LYS A 21 -4.51 -4.61 17.86
N LYS A 22 -5.43 -4.98 18.74
CA LYS A 22 -6.60 -4.16 19.04
C LYS A 22 -6.19 -2.88 19.76
N LEU A 23 -6.82 -1.77 19.38
CA LEU A 23 -6.64 -0.47 20.00
C LEU A 23 -7.93 -0.06 20.71
N ASP A 24 -7.80 0.59 21.85
CA ASP A 24 -8.95 1.00 22.68
C ASP A 24 -9.55 2.34 22.23
N TYR A 25 -8.84 3.10 21.40
CA TYR A 25 -9.26 4.41 20.91
C TYR A 25 -8.64 4.71 19.54
N ASP A 26 -9.23 5.68 18.84
CA ASP A 26 -8.74 6.12 17.52
C ASP A 26 -7.47 6.95 17.67
N LEU A 27 -6.42 6.58 16.93
CA LEU A 27 -5.11 7.23 16.93
C LEU A 27 -4.93 8.23 15.78
N THR A 28 -5.95 8.44 14.95
CA THR A 28 -5.81 9.17 13.68
C THR A 28 -5.32 10.60 13.90
N ASP A 29 -5.95 11.37 14.78
CA ASP A 29 -5.56 12.75 15.06
C ASP A 29 -4.15 12.83 15.66
N LYS A 30 -3.82 11.91 16.59
CA LYS A 30 -2.50 11.84 17.19
C LYS A 30 -1.42 11.57 16.14
N ARG A 31 -1.65 10.59 15.25
CA ARG A 31 -0.73 10.24 14.15
C ARG A 31 -0.60 11.37 13.15
N GLU A 32 -1.69 12.08 12.83
CA GLU A 32 -1.65 13.27 11.98
C GLU A 32 -0.74 14.35 12.57
N GLN A 33 -0.93 14.68 13.85
CA GLN A 33 -0.12 15.68 14.55
C GLN A 33 1.37 15.29 14.60
N GLU A 34 1.66 14.04 14.96
CA GLU A 34 3.03 13.51 14.97
C GLU A 34 3.68 13.58 13.57
N PHE A 35 2.92 13.22 12.54
CA PHE A 35 3.39 13.27 11.16
C PHE A 35 3.65 14.69 10.67
N ILE A 36 2.74 15.64 10.98
CA ILE A 36 2.92 17.06 10.67
C ILE A 36 4.18 17.60 11.36
N LYS A 37 4.38 17.26 12.64
CA LYS A 37 5.56 17.67 13.41
C LYS A 37 6.83 17.14 12.77
N PHE A 38 6.85 15.86 12.37
CA PHE A 38 7.98 15.26 11.67
C PHE A 38 8.28 15.96 10.34
N GLN A 39 7.28 16.21 9.51
CA GLN A 39 7.45 16.96 8.25
C GLN A 39 8.01 18.36 8.46
N LEU A 40 7.57 19.05 9.51
CA LEU A 40 8.08 20.37 9.85
C LEU A 40 9.57 20.31 10.20
N GLN A 41 10.01 19.30 10.97
CA GLN A 41 11.42 19.09 11.27
C GLN A 41 12.24 18.85 9.99
N LEU A 42 11.76 18.00 9.07
CA LEU A 42 12.43 17.79 7.78
C LEU A 42 12.58 19.10 6.98
N LYS A 43 11.55 19.95 6.99
CA LYS A 43 11.57 21.24 6.30
C LYS A 43 12.56 22.22 6.96
N ILE A 44 12.56 22.31 8.29
CA ILE A 44 13.49 23.17 9.06
C ILE A 44 14.94 22.75 8.78
N ASN A 45 15.19 21.44 8.77
CA ASN A 45 16.50 20.86 8.46
C ASN A 45 16.86 20.91 6.96
N LYS A 46 16.02 21.57 6.13
CA LYS A 46 16.21 21.71 4.67
C LYS A 46 16.32 20.38 3.91
N MET A 47 15.84 19.28 4.49
CA MET A 47 15.76 17.96 3.85
C MET A 47 14.65 17.90 2.81
N ILE A 48 13.60 18.70 3.00
CA ILE A 48 12.51 18.89 2.03
C ILE A 48 12.24 20.38 1.82
N ASN A 49 11.85 20.74 0.60
CA ASN A 49 11.43 22.09 0.26
C ASN A 49 9.94 22.33 0.55
N PHE A 50 9.50 23.58 0.43
CA PHE A 50 8.10 23.96 0.70
C PHE A 50 7.09 23.23 -0.19
N LYS A 51 7.41 22.99 -1.46
CA LYS A 51 6.51 22.27 -2.39
C LYS A 51 6.34 20.81 -1.97
N GLN A 52 7.43 20.13 -1.59
CA GLN A 52 7.42 18.75 -1.11
C GLN A 52 6.66 18.63 0.22
N TYR A 53 6.90 19.57 1.14
CA TYR A 53 6.14 19.66 2.39
C TYR A 53 4.64 19.82 2.11
N ARG A 54 4.25 20.76 1.25
CA ARG A 54 2.83 20.99 0.90
C ARG A 54 2.21 19.78 0.22
N LEU A 55 2.96 19.07 -0.61
CA LEU A 55 2.49 17.85 -1.28
C LEU A 55 2.19 16.73 -0.28
N MET A 56 3.05 16.52 0.72
CA MET A 56 2.91 15.45 1.71
C MET A 56 1.98 15.79 2.87
N ARG A 57 1.82 17.08 3.18
CA ARG A 57 0.99 17.52 4.29
C ARG A 57 -0.45 17.05 4.05
N PRO A 58 -1.07 16.32 5.01
CA PRO A 58 -2.47 15.96 4.90
C PRO A 58 -3.34 17.22 4.88
N GLU A 59 -4.46 17.15 4.18
CA GLU A 59 -5.53 18.13 4.33
C GLU A 59 -6.10 18.01 5.76
N THR A 60 -6.57 19.12 6.33
CA THR A 60 -7.10 19.12 7.69
C THR A 60 -8.26 18.15 7.81
N GLY A 61 -8.19 17.23 8.78
CA GLY A 61 -9.23 16.22 9.04
C GLY A 61 -8.96 14.88 8.36
N SER A 62 -7.80 14.26 8.64
CA SER A 62 -7.50 12.93 8.13
C SER A 62 -8.53 11.90 8.57
N ARG A 63 -8.76 10.91 7.71
CA ARG A 63 -9.66 9.79 7.97
C ARG A 63 -8.88 8.59 8.46
N THR A 64 -9.44 7.90 9.45
CA THR A 64 -8.99 6.58 9.89
C THR A 64 -9.07 5.61 8.70
N PRO A 65 -7.97 4.93 8.32
CA PRO A 65 -7.99 3.95 7.25
C PRO A 65 -9.06 2.89 7.51
N ALA A 66 -9.89 2.61 6.51
CA ALA A 66 -10.95 1.63 6.59
C ALA A 66 -10.50 0.31 5.97
N THR A 67 -10.88 -0.82 6.57
CA THR A 67 -10.60 -2.15 6.01
C THR A 67 -11.89 -2.77 5.49
N TYR A 68 -11.82 -3.37 4.30
CA TYR A 68 -12.87 -4.22 3.75
C TYR A 68 -12.26 -5.51 3.20
N PHE A 69 -13.08 -6.53 2.98
CA PHE A 69 -12.59 -7.86 2.62
C PHE A 69 -13.09 -8.26 1.24
N LEU A 70 -12.18 -8.76 0.40
CA LEU A 70 -12.52 -9.32 -0.91
C LEU A 70 -12.53 -10.85 -0.84
N VAL A 71 -13.51 -11.48 -1.48
CA VAL A 71 -13.59 -12.94 -1.56
C VAL A 71 -12.68 -13.43 -2.68
N LYS A 72 -11.76 -14.34 -2.35
CA LYS A 72 -11.00 -15.08 -3.36
C LYS A 72 -11.85 -16.20 -3.92
N VAL A 73 -12.62 -15.91 -4.97
CA VAL A 73 -13.56 -16.86 -5.61
C VAL A 73 -12.87 -18.10 -6.19
N HIS A 74 -11.57 -18.00 -6.53
CA HIS A 74 -10.77 -19.08 -7.09
C HIS A 74 -10.17 -20.01 -6.01
N LYS A 75 -10.34 -19.72 -4.71
CA LYS A 75 -9.82 -20.57 -3.63
C LYS A 75 -10.94 -21.37 -2.99
N SER A 76 -10.67 -22.67 -2.76
CA SER A 76 -11.55 -23.53 -1.97
C SER A 76 -11.82 -22.90 -0.60
N GLY A 77 -13.04 -23.06 -0.11
CA GLY A 77 -13.46 -22.47 1.17
C GLY A 77 -13.76 -20.95 1.13
N GLN A 78 -13.69 -20.28 -0.03
CA GLN A 78 -14.01 -18.85 -0.19
C GLN A 78 -13.26 -17.98 0.83
N SER A 79 -11.93 -18.08 0.84
CA SER A 79 -11.07 -17.28 1.74
C SER A 79 -11.25 -15.78 1.47
N VAL A 80 -11.15 -14.96 2.51
CA VAL A 80 -11.22 -13.50 2.38
C VAL A 80 -9.82 -12.87 2.41
N GLN A 81 -9.64 -11.77 1.68
CA GLN A 81 -8.43 -10.96 1.68
C GLN A 81 -8.73 -9.57 2.22
N PRO A 82 -8.01 -9.10 3.27
CA PRO A 82 -8.16 -7.73 3.72
C PRO A 82 -7.60 -6.75 2.68
N ILE A 83 -8.33 -5.66 2.44
CA ILE A 83 -7.90 -4.49 1.69
C ILE A 83 -8.05 -3.28 2.60
N ILE A 84 -6.96 -2.52 2.73
CA ILE A 84 -6.94 -1.28 3.51
C ILE A 84 -7.13 -0.11 2.55
N SER A 85 -8.22 0.63 2.73
CA SER A 85 -8.44 1.91 2.10
C SER A 85 -7.78 3.00 2.92
N SER A 86 -6.63 3.46 2.44
CA SER A 86 -5.87 4.57 3.05
C SER A 86 -6.29 5.95 2.52
N TYR A 87 -7.41 6.05 1.81
CA TYR A 87 -7.89 7.30 1.22
C TYR A 87 -8.07 8.38 2.30
N ASN A 88 -7.51 9.57 2.06
CA ASN A 88 -7.48 10.69 3.01
C ASN A 88 -6.92 10.36 4.40
N SER A 89 -6.12 9.30 4.54
CA SER A 89 -5.34 9.09 5.77
C SER A 89 -4.19 10.10 5.89
N TYR A 90 -3.68 10.27 7.10
CA TYR A 90 -2.67 11.29 7.42
C TYR A 90 -1.41 11.25 6.55
N ASN A 91 -1.06 10.08 6.01
CA ASN A 91 0.11 9.85 5.16
C ASN A 91 -0.26 9.51 3.70
N TYR A 92 -1.50 9.78 3.26
CA TYR A 92 -1.99 9.36 1.94
C TYR A 92 -1.13 9.85 0.77
N ASN A 93 -0.64 11.09 0.82
CA ASN A 93 0.18 11.67 -0.24
C ASN A 93 1.67 11.33 -0.13
N THR A 94 2.10 10.75 1.00
CA THR A 94 3.51 10.44 1.26
C THR A 94 4.09 9.41 0.29
N PRO A 95 3.42 8.27 0.00
CA PRO A 95 3.89 7.32 -0.99
C PRO A 95 4.15 7.96 -2.35
N LYS A 96 3.28 8.88 -2.81
CA LYS A 96 3.46 9.58 -4.08
C LYS A 96 4.78 10.34 -4.12
N TYR A 97 5.12 11.04 -3.04
CA TYR A 97 6.42 11.71 -2.92
C TYR A 97 7.58 10.70 -2.90
N LEU A 98 7.50 9.64 -2.09
CA LEU A 98 8.53 8.61 -2.02
C LEU A 98 8.79 7.95 -3.39
N THR A 99 7.74 7.69 -4.17
CA THR A 99 7.85 7.18 -5.53
C THR A 99 8.67 8.13 -6.42
N THR A 100 8.51 9.45 -6.30
CA THR A 100 9.35 10.41 -7.07
C THR A 100 10.83 10.33 -6.73
N LEU A 101 11.16 9.98 -5.48
CA LEU A 101 12.55 9.83 -5.03
C LEU A 101 13.15 8.48 -5.44
N LEU A 102 12.35 7.40 -5.36
CA LEU A 102 12.82 6.04 -5.58
C LEU A 102 12.86 5.65 -7.06
N ASN A 103 11.96 6.19 -7.89
CA ASN A 103 11.84 5.82 -9.30
C ASN A 103 13.17 5.91 -10.07
N PRO A 104 13.98 6.98 -9.95
CA PRO A 104 15.25 7.06 -10.67
C PRO A 104 16.22 5.94 -10.32
N ALA A 105 16.24 5.48 -9.07
CA ALA A 105 17.10 4.39 -8.63
C ALA A 105 16.54 3.02 -9.07
N ILE A 106 15.23 2.82 -8.93
CA ILE A 106 14.54 1.57 -9.30
C ILE A 106 14.68 1.31 -10.80
N SER A 107 14.58 2.33 -11.65
CA SER A 107 14.70 2.17 -13.11
C SER A 107 16.10 1.75 -13.59
N GLN A 108 17.11 1.84 -12.73
CA GLN A 108 18.49 1.42 -13.03
C GLN A 108 18.75 -0.03 -12.63
N CYS A 109 17.85 -0.67 -11.87
CA CYS A 109 18.03 -2.04 -11.43
C CYS A 109 17.93 -3.02 -12.63
N PRO A 110 18.83 -4.01 -12.74
CA PRO A 110 18.76 -5.02 -13.83
C PRO A 110 17.46 -5.82 -13.84
N SER A 111 16.81 -5.96 -12.69
CA SER A 111 15.53 -6.65 -12.51
C SER A 111 14.31 -5.74 -12.67
N TYR A 112 14.50 -4.48 -13.09
CA TYR A 112 13.40 -3.53 -13.24
C TYR A 112 12.46 -3.97 -14.37
N VAL A 113 11.17 -3.97 -14.06
CA VAL A 113 10.08 -4.21 -15.02
C VAL A 113 9.08 -3.10 -14.82
N LYS A 114 8.79 -2.35 -15.87
CA LYS A 114 7.95 -1.14 -15.77
C LYS A 114 6.49 -1.46 -15.47
N ASP A 115 5.91 -2.40 -16.20
CA ASP A 115 4.50 -2.79 -16.12
C ASP A 115 4.28 -4.19 -16.71
N SER A 116 3.04 -4.67 -16.73
CA SER A 116 2.70 -5.99 -17.26
C SER A 116 2.96 -6.15 -18.76
N PHE A 117 2.91 -5.05 -19.54
CA PHE A 117 3.20 -5.10 -20.96
C PHE A 117 4.70 -5.19 -21.21
N ASP A 118 5.49 -4.41 -20.46
CA ASP A 118 6.94 -4.50 -20.46
C ASP A 118 7.40 -5.90 -20.02
N PHE A 119 6.76 -6.47 -19.00
CA PHE A 119 7.00 -7.84 -18.57
C PHE A 119 6.73 -8.86 -19.69
N ALA A 120 5.56 -8.77 -20.33
CA ALA A 120 5.18 -9.67 -21.43
C ALA A 120 6.15 -9.56 -22.60
N ARG A 121 6.61 -8.34 -22.92
CA ARG A 121 7.64 -8.06 -23.91
C ARG A 121 8.97 -8.72 -23.54
N ILE A 122 9.47 -8.51 -22.32
CA ILE A 122 10.70 -9.10 -21.80
C ILE A 122 10.66 -10.62 -21.94
N ILE A 123 9.57 -11.27 -21.52
CA ILE A 123 9.42 -12.72 -21.63
C ILE A 123 9.41 -13.20 -23.09
N LYS A 124 8.71 -12.48 -23.98
CA LYS A 124 8.63 -12.83 -25.40
C LYS A 124 9.98 -12.74 -26.10
N GLU A 125 10.77 -11.74 -25.75
CA GLU A 125 12.12 -11.52 -26.27
C GLU A 125 13.14 -12.50 -25.67
N ASN A 126 12.98 -12.87 -24.40
CA ASN A 126 13.86 -13.79 -23.67
C ASN A 126 13.34 -15.23 -23.67
N LYS A 127 13.29 -15.86 -24.86
CA LYS A 127 12.78 -17.24 -25.07
C LYS A 127 13.54 -18.35 -24.33
N ASN A 128 14.67 -18.04 -23.70
CA ASN A 128 15.53 -18.99 -22.98
C ASN A 128 15.38 -18.90 -21.44
N LEU A 129 14.36 -18.20 -20.92
CA LEU A 129 14.11 -18.20 -19.48
C LEU A 129 13.65 -19.60 -19.01
N PRO A 130 14.28 -20.17 -17.95
CA PRO A 130 13.89 -21.46 -17.43
C PRO A 130 12.42 -21.44 -16.99
N GLY A 131 11.62 -22.37 -17.50
CA GLY A 131 10.19 -22.50 -17.18
C GLY A 131 9.21 -21.98 -18.23
N LEU A 132 9.67 -21.29 -19.28
CA LEU A 132 8.83 -21.00 -20.45
C LEU A 132 8.64 -22.27 -21.27
N ARG A 133 7.44 -22.87 -21.19
CA ARG A 133 7.05 -23.92 -22.13
C ARG A 133 7.04 -23.30 -23.54
N LYS A 134 7.83 -23.85 -24.46
CA LYS A 134 7.64 -23.61 -25.90
C LYS A 134 6.19 -23.99 -26.20
N GLY A 135 5.40 -23.00 -26.63
CA GLY A 135 3.96 -23.19 -26.87
C GLY A 135 3.69 -24.31 -27.86
N TYR A 136 2.52 -24.93 -27.70
CA TYR A 136 1.89 -25.80 -28.69
C TYR A 136 1.61 -25.04 -29.99
#